data_AF-A0A955VRC1-F1
#
_entry.id   AF-A0A955VRC1-F1
#
_cell.length_a   1.000
_cell.length_b   1.000
_cell.length_c   1.000
_cell.angle_alpha   90.00
_cell.angle_beta   90.00
_cell.angle_gamma   90.00
#
_symmetry.space_group_name_H-M   'P 1'
#
loop_
_entity.id
_entity.type
_entity.pdbx_description
1 polymer ?
#
loop_
_entity_poly.entity_id
_entity_poly.type
_entity_poly.pdbx_seq_one_letter_code
_entity_poly.pdbx_strand_id
1 'polypeptide(L)' 'MAGSDKRKQSLYFPEDMLKEIQAEAARQDRSLSWIVQKAWKIARTEIRKFPSINDPDDGAPEGDDED' A
#
# COMPACT_ATOMS: atom_id res chain seq x y z
N MET A 1 -22.18 1.67 14.94
CA MET A 1 -21.36 0.99 13.91
C MET A 1 -21.09 2.01 12.81
N ALA A 2 -19.98 2.75 12.90
CA ALA A 2 -19.64 3.73 11.86
C ALA A 2 -19.30 2.96 10.58
N GLY A 3 -20.19 3.01 9.59
CA GLY A 3 -19.91 2.47 8.26
C GLY A 3 -18.62 3.10 7.75
N SER A 4 -17.66 2.27 7.33
CA SER A 4 -16.38 2.73 6.80
C SER A 4 -16.63 3.79 5.72
N ASP A 5 -16.18 5.02 5.97
CA ASP A 5 -16.32 6.15 5.07
C ASP A 5 -15.55 5.85 3.77
N LYS A 6 -16.29 5.70 2.66
CA LYS A 6 -15.71 5.39 1.34
C LYS A 6 -15.36 6.69 0.64
N ARG A 7 -14.06 6.92 0.39
CA ARG A 7 -13.56 8.09 -0.34
C ARG A 7 -13.20 7.71 -1.79
N LYS A 8 -13.71 8.48 -2.76
CA LYS A 8 -13.36 8.32 -4.17
C LYS A 8 -12.01 9.01 -4.42
N GLN A 9 -11.06 8.26 -4.97
CA GLN A 9 -9.74 8.74 -5.35
C GLN A 9 -9.45 8.35 -6.80
N SER A 10 -8.97 9.31 -7.58
CA SER A 10 -8.43 9.05 -8.92
C SER A 10 -6.95 8.70 -8.79
N LEU A 11 -6.53 7.60 -9.41
CA LEU A 11 -5.15 7.11 -9.43
C LEU A 11 -4.76 6.80 -10.88
N TYR A 12 -3.49 7.02 -11.21
CA TYR A 12 -2.94 6.67 -12.51
C TYR A 12 -2.26 5.31 -12.42
N PHE A 13 -2.56 4.44 -13.39
CA PHE A 13 -1.96 3.12 -13.52
C PHE A 13 -1.38 2.98 -14.93
N PRO A 14 -0.23 2.31 -15.09
CA PRO A 14 0.18 1.75 -16.37
C PRO A 14 -0.94 0.89 -17.00
N GLU A 15 -1.05 0.88 -18.33
CA GLU A 15 -2.13 0.20 -19.04
C GLU A 15 -2.15 -1.31 -18.77
N ASP A 16 -0.97 -1.93 -18.79
CA ASP A 16 -0.75 -3.35 -18.48
C ASP A 16 -1.21 -3.69 -17.06
N MET A 17 -0.76 -2.92 -16.07
CA MET A 17 -1.15 -3.10 -14.67
C MET A 17 -2.66 -2.93 -14.49
N LEU A 18 -3.27 -1.94 -15.15
CA LEU A 18 -4.72 -1.74 -15.06
C LEU A 18 -5.50 -2.92 -15.65
N LYS A 19 -5.04 -3.48 -16.78
CA LYS A 19 -5.62 -4.69 -17.38
C LYS A 19 -5.54 -5.89 -16.45
N GLU A 20 -4.40 -6.10 -15.79
CA GLU A 20 -4.24 -7.18 -14.81
C GLU A 20 -5.20 -7.04 -13.62
N ILE A 21 -5.31 -5.83 -13.05
CA ILE A 21 -6.24 -5.56 -11.95
C ILE A 21 -7.70 -5.81 -12.39
N GLN A 22 -8.07 -5.41 -13.62
CA GLN A 22 -9.40 -5.65 -14.19
C GLN A 22 -9.67 -7.14 -14.39
N ALA A 23 -8.71 -7.90 -14.90
CA ALA A 23 -8.84 -9.34 -15.08
C ALA A 23 -9.04 -10.06 -13.73
N GLU A 24 -8.30 -9.69 -12.70
CA GLU A 24 -8.45 -10.27 -11.35
C GLU A 24 -9.77 -9.89 -10.68
N ALA A 25 -10.23 -8.66 -10.89
CA ALA A 25 -11.54 -8.21 -10.43
C ALA A 25 -12.67 -9.06 -11.05
N ALA A 26 -12.62 -9.27 -12.37
CA ALA A 26 -13.58 -10.12 -13.09
C ALA A 26 -13.50 -11.59 -12.66
N ARG A 27 -12.28 -12.14 -12.50
CA ARG A 27 -12.06 -13.54 -12.10
C ARG A 27 -12.65 -13.86 -10.71
N GLN A 28 -12.62 -12.89 -9.79
CA GLN A 28 -13.06 -13.07 -8.41
C GLN A 28 -14.48 -12.54 -8.13
N ASP A 29 -15.15 -11.97 -9.13
CA ASP A 29 -16.43 -11.25 -8.99
C ASP A 29 -16.37 -10.16 -7.90
N ARG A 30 -15.32 -9.32 -7.98
CA ARG A 30 -15.06 -8.23 -7.02
C ARG A 30 -14.82 -6.91 -7.73
N SER A 31 -14.99 -5.82 -7.00
CA SER A 31 -14.70 -4.48 -7.54
C SER A 31 -13.20 -4.19 -7.59
N LEU A 32 -12.78 -3.32 -8.51
CA LEU A 32 -11.39 -2.83 -8.60
C LEU A 32 -10.90 -2.27 -7.26
N SER A 33 -11.75 -1.50 -6.57
CA SER A 33 -11.42 -0.97 -5.24
C SER A 33 -11.12 -2.08 -4.23
N TRP A 34 -11.84 -3.20 -4.28
CA TRP A 34 -11.58 -4.33 -3.39
C TRP A 34 -10.23 -4.99 -3.70
N ILE A 35 -9.89 -5.18 -4.98
CA ILE A 35 -8.61 -5.75 -5.41
C ILE A 35 -7.45 -4.87 -4.92
N VAL A 36 -7.50 -3.56 -5.18
CA VAL A 36 -6.45 -2.62 -4.74
C VAL A 36 -6.35 -2.54 -3.21
N GLN A 37 -7.48 -2.55 -2.49
CA GLN A 37 -7.48 -2.60 -1.02
C GLN A 37 -6.86 -3.90 -0.48
N LYS A 38 -7.12 -5.04 -1.14
CA LYS A 38 -6.55 -6.34 -0.75
C LYS A 38 -5.04 -6.35 -1.00
N ALA A 39 -4.59 -5.83 -2.15
CA ALA A 39 -3.18 -5.68 -2.47
C ALA A 39 -2.45 -4.82 -1.43
N TRP A 40 -3.01 -3.65 -1.07
CA TRP A 40 -2.46 -2.81 0.00
C TRP A 40 -2.34 -3.55 1.33
N LYS A 41 -3.38 -4.28 1.76
CA LYS A 41 -3.34 -5.03 3.03
C LYS A 41 -2.25 -6.11 3.06
N ILE A 42 -1.93 -6.70 1.91
CA ILE A 42 -0.85 -7.68 1.77
C ILE A 42 0.51 -6.98 1.78
N ALA A 43 0.68 -5.93 0.98
CA ALA A 43 1.98 -5.28 0.77
C ALA A 43 2.38 -4.29 1.87
N ARG A 44 1.44 -3.78 2.68
CA ARG A 44 1.69 -2.68 3.64
C ARG A 44 2.86 -2.94 4.61
N THR A 45 3.08 -4.18 5.02
CA THR A 45 4.15 -4.51 5.97
C THR A 45 5.51 -4.34 5.30
N GLU A 46 5.66 -4.78 4.05
CA GLU A 46 6.90 -4.62 3.30
C GLU A 46 7.11 -3.17 2.87
N ILE A 47 6.06 -2.48 2.41
CA ILE A 47 6.14 -1.06 2.03
C ILE A 47 6.61 -0.18 3.20
N ARG A 48 6.21 -0.52 4.44
CA ARG A 48 6.61 0.21 5.65
C ARG A 48 8.08 0.02 6.05
N LYS A 49 8.79 -0.95 5.47
CA LYS A 49 10.22 -1.14 5.72
C LYS A 49 11.10 -0.20 4.89
N PHE A 50 10.54 0.38 3.82
CA PHE A 50 11.30 1.32 3.02
C PHE A 50 11.57 2.59 3.84
N PRO A 51 12.81 3.10 3.83
CA PRO A 51 13.14 4.31 4.55
C PRO A 51 12.34 5.50 4.03
N SER A 52 12.09 6.46 4.91
CA SER A 52 11.53 7.75 4.50
C SER A 52 12.51 8.41 3.53
N ILE A 53 12.05 8.73 2.32
CA ILE A 53 12.88 9.39 1.29
C ILE A 53 13.39 10.76 1.77
N ASN A 54 12.78 11.32 2.83
CA ASN A 54 13.05 12.67 3.33
C ASN A 54 13.68 12.72 4.73
N ASP A 55 13.97 11.61 5.41
CA ASP A 55 14.62 11.65 6.72
C ASP A 55 16.13 11.36 6.63
N PRO A 56 17.01 12.35 6.86
CA PRO A 56 18.46 12.11 6.94
C PRO A 56 18.89 11.40 8.24
N ASP A 57 17.97 11.07 9.15
CA ASP A 57 18.27 10.60 10.52
C ASP A 57 17.94 9.11 10.78
N ASP A 58 17.42 8.37 9.81
CA ASP A 58 17.11 6.93 9.91
C ASP A 58 18.37 6.02 9.93
N GLY A 59 19.50 6.54 10.42
CA GLY A 59 20.82 5.91 10.36
C GLY A 59 21.71 6.09 11.60
N ALA A 60 21.21 6.65 12.70
CA ALA A 60 21.95 6.60 13.96
C ALA A 60 21.71 5.24 14.64
N PRO A 61 22.70 4.33 14.73
CA PRO A 61 22.63 3.31 15.76
C PRO A 61 22.55 4.04 17.11
N GLU A 62 21.48 3.80 17.87
CA GLU A 62 21.47 4.15 19.29
C GLU A 62 22.72 3.53 19.89
N GLY A 63 23.66 4.39 20.31
CA GLY A 63 24.84 3.95 21.03
C GLY A 63 24.37 3.24 22.29
N ASP A 64 24.88 2.02 22.49
CA ASP A 64 25.01 1.44 23.82
C ASP A 64 25.84 2.41 24.67
N ASP A 65 25.19 3.35 25.35
CA ASP A 65 25.76 4.03 26.50
C ASP A 65 25.56 3.11 27.73
N GLU A 66 26.42 2.10 27.82
CA GLU A 66 26.85 1.51 29.09
C GLU A 66 27.82 2.50 29.77
N ASP A 67 27.40 3.16 30.85
CA ASP A 67 28.14 3.37 32.12
C ASP A 67 27.36 4.25 33.11
#